data_AF-A0A7W1FBP7-F1
#
_entry.id   AF-A0A7W1FBP7-F1
#
_cell.length_a   1.000
_cell.length_b   1.000
_cell.length_c   1.000
_cell.angle_alpha   90.00
_cell.angle_beta   90.00
_cell.angle_gamma   90.00
#
_symmetry.space_group_name_H-M   'P 1'
#
loop_
_entity.id
_entity.type
_entity.pdbx_description
1 polymer ?
#
loop_
_entity_poly.entity_id
_entity_poly.type
_entity_poly.pdbx_seq_one_letter_code
_entity_poly.pdbx_strand_id
1 'polypeptide(L)'
;MKTFIYKFIVISLVITNLASSPKFLLAQQKLLGELSITKNSPESFVTVNNERVISGRSIASPSLILTSPQANAKVSLAKTGTIFLSPSSKLNLSFINSSISMDIFSGEIVIETVPNTSLNLFPLMEI
;
A
#
# COMPACT_ATOMS: atom_id res chain seq x y z
N MET A 1 -11.36 -1.21 59.45
CA MET A 1 -10.53 -0.22 58.72
C MET A 1 -9.75 -0.80 57.53
N LYS A 2 -9.42 -2.11 57.48
CA LYS A 2 -8.67 -2.73 56.35
C LYS A 2 -9.48 -2.87 55.05
N THR A 3 -10.80 -3.07 55.12
CA THR A 3 -11.68 -3.31 53.95
C THR A 3 -11.90 -2.08 53.06
N PHE A 4 -11.70 -0.87 53.58
CA PHE A 4 -11.80 0.36 52.79
C PHE A 4 -10.57 0.58 51.90
N ILE A 5 -9.38 0.20 52.39
CA ILE A 5 -8.11 0.35 51.65
C ILE A 5 -8.07 -0.58 50.43
N TYR A 6 -8.54 -1.83 50.57
CA TYR A 6 -8.62 -2.76 49.44
C TYR A 6 -9.58 -2.28 48.33
N LYS A 7 -10.70 -1.64 48.68
CA LYS A 7 -11.63 -1.06 47.70
C LYS A 7 -10.98 0.06 46.89
N PHE A 8 -10.19 0.92 47.52
CA PHE A 8 -9.46 2.00 46.83
C PHE A 8 -8.36 1.46 45.91
N ILE A 9 -7.64 0.41 46.32
CA ILE A 9 -6.60 -0.22 45.49
C ILE A 9 -7.22 -0.87 44.25
N VAL A 10 -8.35 -1.55 44.39
CA VAL A 10 -9.05 -2.20 43.25
C VAL A 10 -9.57 -1.16 42.25
N ILE A 11 -10.07 -0.01 42.74
CA ILE A 11 -10.56 1.08 41.88
C ILE A 11 -9.42 1.71 41.04
N SER A 12 -8.24 1.92 41.64
CA SER A 12 -7.07 2.44 40.92
C SER A 12 -6.63 1.52 39.78
N LEU A 13 -6.72 0.20 39.99
CA LEU A 13 -6.27 -0.79 39.00
C LEU A 13 -7.22 -0.86 37.79
N VAL A 14 -8.53 -0.70 38.01
CA VAL A 14 -9.56 -0.69 36.94
C VAL A 14 -9.42 0.56 36.06
N ILE A 15 -9.15 1.73 36.65
CA ILE A 15 -8.99 3.00 35.91
C ILE A 15 -7.74 2.96 35.01
N THR A 16 -6.66 2.30 35.46
CA THR A 16 -5.41 2.20 34.69
C THR A 16 -5.55 1.27 33.46
N ASN A 17 -6.34 0.20 33.58
CA ASN A 17 -6.55 -0.73 32.47
C ASN A 17 -7.37 -0.09 31.34
N LEU A 18 -8.35 0.75 31.68
CA LEU A 18 -9.21 1.43 30.70
C LEU A 18 -8.46 2.50 29.87
N ALA A 19 -7.40 3.10 30.43
CA ALA A 19 -6.57 4.08 29.74
C ALA A 19 -5.48 3.47 28.83
N SER A 20 -5.26 2.15 28.92
CA SER A 20 -4.12 1.47 28.28
C SER A 20 -4.35 1.02 26.83
N SER A 21 -5.40 1.49 26.16
CA SER A 21 -5.60 1.14 24.75
C SER A 21 -6.30 2.21 23.91
N PRO A 22 -5.59 3.24 23.46
CA PRO A 22 -5.81 3.80 22.15
C PRO A 22 -4.80 3.19 21.17
N LYS A 23 -4.89 1.88 20.89
CA LYS A 23 -4.23 1.31 19.68
C LYS A 23 -4.96 1.68 18.39
N PHE A 24 -5.99 2.54 18.49
CA PHE A 24 -6.80 2.98 17.35
C PHE A 24 -6.08 3.98 16.44
N LEU A 25 -5.08 4.72 16.94
CA LEU A 25 -4.43 5.77 16.15
C LEU A 25 -3.44 5.26 15.09
N LEU A 26 -3.00 3.99 15.16
CA LEU A 26 -2.15 3.36 14.14
C LEU A 26 -2.94 2.68 13.02
N ALA A 27 -4.26 2.61 13.13
CA ALA A 27 -5.13 2.36 11.99
C ALA A 27 -5.30 3.64 11.15
N GLN A 28 -4.21 4.39 10.93
CA GLN A 28 -4.14 5.13 9.68
C GLN A 28 -4.32 4.07 8.61
N GLN A 29 -5.39 4.19 7.83
CA GLN A 29 -5.65 3.35 6.67
C GLN A 29 -4.49 3.58 5.69
N LYS A 30 -3.35 2.95 5.96
CA LYS A 30 -2.24 2.92 5.04
C LYS A 30 -2.75 2.09 3.89
N LEU A 31 -3.11 2.78 2.81
CA LEU A 31 -3.49 2.13 1.57
C LEU A 31 -2.29 1.26 1.18
N LEU A 32 -2.49 -0.06 1.25
CA LEU A 32 -1.50 -1.04 0.85
C LEU A 32 -2.01 -1.67 -0.44
N GLY A 33 -1.15 -1.66 -1.45
CA GLY A 33 -1.37 -2.45 -2.66
C GLY A 33 -0.74 -3.82 -2.49
N GLU A 34 -1.35 -4.88 -3.03
CA GLU A 34 -0.69 -6.16 -3.19
C GLU A 34 -0.14 -6.28 -4.60
N LEU A 35 1.16 -6.53 -4.73
CA LEU A 35 1.80 -6.77 -6.02
C LEU A 35 1.80 -8.26 -6.34
N SER A 36 1.14 -8.60 -7.43
CA SER A 36 1.24 -9.90 -8.07
C SER A 36 2.02 -9.75 -9.38
N ILE A 37 3.00 -10.62 -9.58
CA ILE A 37 3.80 -10.65 -10.81
C ILE A 37 3.34 -11.84 -11.64
N THR A 38 2.97 -11.58 -12.89
CA THR A 38 2.75 -12.60 -13.90
C THR A 38 4.03 -12.72 -14.72
N LYS A 39 4.78 -13.79 -14.50
CA LYS A 39 6.03 -14.07 -15.22
C LYS A 39 5.71 -14.91 -16.46
N ASN A 40 6.07 -14.41 -17.63
CA ASN A 40 5.98 -15.17 -18.87
C ASN A 40 7.30 -15.91 -19.20
N SER A 41 8.39 -15.61 -18.49
CA SER A 41 9.73 -16.19 -18.70
C SER A 41 10.47 -16.30 -17.35
N PRO A 42 11.38 -17.28 -17.17
CA PRO A 42 12.18 -17.42 -15.94
C PRO A 42 13.09 -16.23 -15.64
N GLU A 43 13.43 -15.42 -16.66
CA GLU A 43 14.23 -14.19 -16.53
C GLU A 43 13.38 -12.94 -16.22
N SER A 44 12.05 -13.09 -16.17
CA SER A 44 11.12 -12.01 -15.86
C SER A 44 11.22 -11.61 -14.39
N PHE A 45 11.52 -10.35 -14.13
CA PHE A 45 11.56 -9.78 -12.78
C PHE A 45 10.88 -8.42 -12.75
N VAL A 46 10.34 -8.09 -11.58
CA VAL A 46 9.82 -6.76 -11.26
C VAL A 46 10.64 -6.25 -10.10
N THR A 47 11.04 -4.98 -10.15
CA THR A 47 11.69 -4.32 -9.03
C THR A 47 10.75 -3.29 -8.42
N VAL A 48 10.80 -3.18 -7.09
CA VAL A 48 10.16 -2.12 -6.32
C VAL A 48 11.25 -1.40 -5.56
N ASN A 49 11.39 -0.09 -5.76
CA ASN A 49 12.46 0.72 -5.17
C ASN A 49 13.86 0.10 -5.43
N ASN A 50 14.10 -0.34 -6.67
CA ASN A 50 15.32 -1.03 -7.12
C ASN A 50 15.59 -2.41 -6.50
N GLU A 51 14.68 -2.95 -5.70
CA GLU A 51 14.80 -4.29 -5.13
C GLU A 51 13.97 -5.28 -5.95
N ARG A 52 14.53 -6.43 -6.32
CA ARG A 52 13.78 -7.50 -7.00
C ARG A 52 12.74 -8.06 -6.05
N VAL A 53 11.49 -8.10 -6.49
CA VAL A 53 10.38 -8.58 -5.65
C VAL A 53 9.75 -9.85 -6.22
N ILE A 54 9.11 -10.60 -5.33
CA ILE A 54 8.30 -11.78 -5.65
C ILE A 54 6.82 -11.44 -5.54
N SER A 55 5.97 -12.20 -6.24
CA SER A 55 4.51 -12.06 -6.15
C SER A 55 4.02 -12.22 -4.71
N GLY A 56 3.00 -11.46 -4.33
CA GLY A 56 2.42 -11.44 -2.98
C GLY A 56 3.05 -10.42 -2.04
N ARG A 57 3.95 -9.55 -2.53
CA ARG A 57 4.53 -8.47 -1.72
C ARG A 57 3.54 -7.32 -1.58
N SER A 58 3.35 -6.82 -0.36
CA SER A 58 2.64 -5.56 -0.13
C SER A 58 3.50 -4.36 -0.52
N ILE A 59 2.94 -3.48 -1.34
CA ILE A 59 3.52 -2.20 -1.75
C ILE A 59 2.92 -1.10 -0.87
N ALA A 60 3.80 -0.30 -0.28
CA ALA A 60 3.46 0.87 0.51
C ALA A 60 3.84 2.15 -0.24
N SER A 61 3.11 3.24 0.01
CA SER A 61 3.47 4.56 -0.52
C SER A 61 4.75 5.10 0.13
N PRO A 62 5.64 5.79 -0.63
CA PRO A 62 5.77 5.78 -2.10
C PRO A 62 6.54 4.54 -2.61
N SER A 63 6.26 4.09 -3.83
CA SER A 63 6.93 2.94 -4.44
C SER A 63 7.16 3.09 -5.94
N LEU A 64 8.44 3.00 -6.35
CA LEU A 64 8.85 2.95 -7.74
C LEU A 64 8.84 1.50 -8.23
N ILE A 65 7.93 1.18 -9.13
CA ILE A 65 7.76 -0.14 -9.74
C ILE A 65 8.38 -0.11 -11.14
N LEU A 66 9.28 -1.07 -11.42
CA LEU A 66 9.87 -1.25 -12.73
C LEU A 66 9.74 -2.71 -13.17
N THR A 67 9.20 -2.89 -14.37
CA THR A 67 8.88 -4.19 -14.94
C THR A 67 9.90 -4.56 -16.02
N SER A 68 10.43 -5.78 -16.03
CA SER A 68 11.35 -6.23 -17.09
C SER A 68 10.64 -6.45 -18.44
N PRO A 69 11.37 -6.57 -19.57
CA PRO A 69 10.76 -6.68 -20.91
C PRO A 69 9.87 -7.89 -21.17
N GLN A 70 9.88 -8.89 -20.28
CA GLN A 70 9.07 -10.11 -20.37
C GLN A 70 8.22 -10.34 -19.10
N ALA A 71 8.13 -9.35 -18.22
CA ALA A 71 7.32 -9.42 -17.01
C ALA A 71 6.03 -8.62 -17.20
N ASN A 72 4.93 -9.10 -16.61
CA ASN A 72 3.74 -8.28 -16.39
C ASN A 72 3.54 -8.16 -14.89
N ALA A 73 3.10 -6.99 -14.42
CA ALA A 73 2.79 -6.77 -13.02
C ALA A 73 1.33 -6.37 -12.85
N LYS A 74 0.70 -6.91 -11.82
CA LYS A 74 -0.65 -6.57 -11.39
C LYS A 74 -0.57 -6.05 -9.95
N VAL A 75 -0.90 -4.79 -9.73
CA VAL A 75 -1.01 -4.19 -8.40
C VAL A 75 -2.49 -4.12 -8.03
N SER A 76 -2.90 -4.95 -7.08
CA SER A 76 -4.24 -4.91 -6.50
C SER A 76 -4.29 -3.86 -5.39
N LEU A 77 -5.15 -2.85 -5.53
CA LEU A 77 -5.28 -1.71 -4.61
C LEU A 77 -6.45 -1.92 -3.63
N ALA A 78 -6.61 -3.17 -3.16
CA ALA A 78 -7.70 -3.64 -2.32
C ALA A 78 -9.09 -3.16 -2.81
N LYS A 79 -9.68 -2.16 -2.15
CA LYS A 79 -11.03 -1.65 -2.44
C LYS A 79 -11.07 -0.58 -3.54
N THR A 80 -9.92 -0.12 -4.02
CA THR A 80 -9.82 1.06 -4.89
C THR A 80 -9.74 0.69 -6.37
N GLY A 81 -9.14 -0.47 -6.68
CA GLY A 81 -8.97 -0.92 -8.06
C GLY A 81 -7.81 -1.88 -8.24
N THR A 82 -7.47 -2.11 -9.49
CA THR A 82 -6.32 -2.89 -9.93
C THR A 82 -5.56 -2.11 -11.00
N ILE A 83 -4.23 -2.09 -10.90
CA ILE A 83 -3.34 -1.56 -11.94
C ILE A 83 -2.63 -2.73 -12.61
N PHE A 84 -2.66 -2.76 -13.93
CA PHE A 84 -1.89 -3.68 -14.75
C PHE A 84 -0.76 -2.90 -15.41
N LEU A 85 0.46 -3.39 -15.26
CA LEU A 85 1.66 -2.85 -15.89
C LEU A 85 2.12 -3.82 -16.97
N SER A 86 2.23 -3.30 -18.19
CA SER A 86 2.81 -3.99 -19.33
C SER A 86 4.33 -4.18 -19.16
N PRO A 87 4.98 -4.98 -20.02
CA PRO A 87 6.42 -5.17 -19.97
C PRO A 87 7.17 -3.86 -20.27
N SER A 88 8.37 -3.70 -19.70
CA SER A 88 9.19 -2.48 -19.82
C SER A 88 8.53 -1.20 -19.29
N SER A 89 7.54 -1.31 -18.41
CA SER A 89 6.90 -0.15 -17.78
C SER A 89 7.64 0.31 -16.52
N LYS A 90 7.65 1.63 -16.30
CA LYS A 90 8.18 2.29 -15.10
C LYS A 90 7.14 3.24 -14.53
N LEU A 91 6.74 2.99 -13.29
CA LEU A 91 5.68 3.68 -12.57
C LEU A 91 6.15 4.07 -11.18
N ASN A 92 5.89 5.29 -10.74
CA ASN A 92 5.92 5.65 -9.32
C ASN A 92 4.48 5.69 -8.79
N LEU A 93 4.21 4.90 -7.76
CA LEU A 93 2.90 4.78 -7.13
C LEU A 93 2.95 5.39 -5.74
N SER A 94 2.06 6.35 -5.47
CA SER A 94 1.92 6.99 -4.18
C SER A 94 0.46 6.99 -3.73
N PHE A 95 0.23 6.51 -2.52
CA PHE A 95 -1.06 6.58 -1.84
C PHE A 95 -1.07 7.82 -0.96
N ILE A 96 -1.95 8.77 -1.26
CA ILE A 96 -2.12 10.01 -0.49
C ILE A 96 -3.56 10.05 -0.01
N ASN A 97 -3.78 9.78 1.27
CA ASN A 97 -5.11 9.70 1.89
C ASN A 97 -6.01 8.68 1.16
N SER A 98 -7.11 9.15 0.56
CA SER A 98 -8.07 8.38 -0.24
C SER A 98 -7.83 8.47 -1.75
N SER A 99 -6.73 9.10 -2.18
CA SER A 99 -6.39 9.29 -3.59
C SER A 99 -5.16 8.47 -3.97
N ILE A 100 -5.17 7.99 -5.21
CA ILE A 100 -4.02 7.30 -5.81
C ILE A 100 -3.35 8.28 -6.76
N SER A 101 -2.07 8.54 -6.51
CA SER A 101 -1.20 9.32 -7.36
C SER A 101 -0.24 8.40 -8.09
N MET A 102 -0.13 8.59 -9.39
CA MET A 102 0.71 7.77 -10.26
C MET A 102 1.51 8.65 -11.23
N ASP A 103 2.82 8.46 -11.24
CA ASP A 103 3.72 9.06 -12.21
C ASP A 103 4.22 7.97 -13.17
N ILE A 104 3.87 8.11 -14.45
CA ILE A 104 4.24 7.16 -15.49
C ILE A 104 5.45 7.72 -16.21
N PHE A 105 6.58 7.00 -16.13
CA PHE A 105 7.82 7.40 -16.80
C PHE A 105 7.94 6.78 -18.18
N SER A 106 7.51 5.52 -18.33
CA SER A 106 7.59 4.79 -19.59
C SER A 106 6.67 3.57 -19.59
N GLY A 107 6.28 3.13 -20.79
CA GLY A 107 5.49 1.92 -21.01
C GLY A 107 3.99 2.14 -20.98
N GLU A 108 3.26 1.05 -20.93
CA GLU A 108 1.79 1.02 -20.94
C GLU A 108 1.27 0.52 -19.59
N ILE A 109 0.18 1.14 -19.14
CA ILE A 109 -0.47 0.85 -17.86
C ILE A 109 -1.98 0.89 -18.06
N VAL A 110 -2.67 -0.15 -17.62
CA VAL A 110 -4.14 -0.23 -17.62
C VAL A 110 -4.63 -0.16 -16.18
N ILE A 111 -5.57 0.73 -15.90
CA ILE A 111 -6.09 0.98 -14.55
C ILE A 111 -7.57 0.63 -14.53
N GLU A 112 -7.94 -0.33 -13.70
CA GLU A 112 -9.32 -0.70 -13.43
C GLU A 112 -9.71 -0.21 -12.03
N THR A 113 -10.48 0.88 -11.94
CA THR A 113 -10.95 1.40 -10.64
C THR A 113 -12.42 1.14 -10.41
N VAL A 114 -12.81 1.10 -9.14
CA VAL A 114 -14.23 1.15 -8.76
C VAL A 114 -14.79 2.57 -8.96
N PRO A 115 -16.11 2.71 -9.21
CA PRO A 115 -16.76 4.02 -9.32
C PRO A 115 -16.48 4.90 -8.09
N ASN A 116 -16.36 6.22 -8.29
CA ASN A 116 -16.04 7.23 -7.26
C ASN A 116 -14.59 7.20 -6.72
N THR A 117 -13.63 6.69 -7.49
CA THR A 117 -12.20 6.78 -7.17
C THR A 117 -11.55 8.00 -7.82
N SER A 118 -10.85 8.82 -7.05
CA SER A 118 -10.02 9.91 -7.59
C SER A 118 -8.64 9.40 -8.01
N LEU A 119 -8.36 9.50 -9.31
CA LEU A 119 -7.07 9.16 -9.92
C LEU A 119 -6.35 10.43 -10.33
N ASN A 120 -5.16 10.65 -9.79
CA ASN A 120 -4.27 11.72 -10.25
C ASN A 120 -3.15 11.10 -11.09
N LEU A 121 -3.19 11.38 -12.40
CA LEU A 121 -2.19 10.93 -13.36
C LEU A 121 -1.29 12.11 -13.70
N PHE A 122 -0.01 11.99 -13.38
CA PHE A 122 0.98 12.99 -13.75
C PHE A 122 1.86 12.42 -14.87
N PRO A 123 1.66 12.84 -16.14
CA PRO A 123 2.61 12.51 -17.20
C PRO A 123 3.95 13.20 -16.90
N LEU A 124 5.06 12.50 -17.14
CA LEU A 124 6.36 13.18 -17.15
C LEU A 124 6.34 14.23 -18.26
N MET A 125 6.45 15.50 -17.89
CA MET A 125 6.70 16.57 -18.84
C MET A 125 8.14 16.39 -19.32
N GLU A 126 8.34 16.01 -20.58
CA GLU A 126 9.63 16.17 -21.24
C GLU A 126 9.97 17.66 -21.24
N ILE A 127 11.07 18.03 -20.57
CA ILE A 127 11.70 19.35 -20.66
C ILE A 127 12.76 19.27 -21.75
#